data_AF-A0A417XS94-F1
#
_entry.id   AF-A0A417XS94-F1
#
_cell.length_a   1.000
_cell.length_b   1.000
_cell.length_c   1.000
_cell.angle_alpha   90.00
_cell.angle_beta   90.00
_cell.angle_gamma   90.00
#
_symmetry.space_group_name_H-M   'P 1'
#
loop_
_entity.id
_entity.type
_entity.pdbx_description
1 polymer ?
#
loop_
_entity_poly.entity_id
_entity_poly.type
_entity_poly.pdbx_seq_one_letter_code
_entity_poly.pdbx_strand_id
1 'polypeptide(L)' 'MADFRIEHEMFAVGWLLWFIFVGRDGLAPKDAGPVADLVRRCVHSDTGRRPSSTLELIEAVRALRAPVAPAGQS' A
#
# COMPACT_ATOMS: atom_id res chain seq x y z
N MET A 1 -18.07 2.68 23.55
CA MET A 1 -16.84 3.19 22.90
C MET A 1 -16.79 2.59 21.51
N ALA A 2 -16.56 3.38 20.47
CA ALA A 2 -16.25 2.83 19.16
C ALA A 2 -14.86 2.20 19.22
N ASP A 3 -14.71 0.96 18.78
CA ASP A 3 -13.39 0.34 18.62
C ASP A 3 -12.68 1.05 17.46
N PHE A 4 -11.66 1.84 17.78
CA PHE A 4 -10.78 2.44 16.78
C PHE A 4 -9.89 1.35 16.19
N ARG A 5 -10.28 0.89 15.01
CA ARG A 5 -9.58 -0.14 14.24
C ARG A 5 -8.83 0.51 13.08
N ILE A 6 -7.52 0.61 13.23
CA ILE A 6 -6.60 1.26 12.28
C ILE A 6 -6.74 0.70 10.85
N GLU A 7 -7.18 -0.55 10.70
CA GLU A 7 -7.43 -1.20 9.41
C GLU A 7 -8.52 -0.48 8.59
N HIS A 8 -9.45 0.22 9.23
CA HIS A 8 -10.45 1.03 8.54
C HIS A 8 -9.84 2.30 7.94
N GLU A 9 -8.87 2.91 8.62
CA GLU A 9 -8.16 4.11 8.15
C GLU A 9 -7.26 3.79 6.94
N MET A 10 -6.71 2.57 6.89
CA MET A 10 -5.83 2.12 5.79
C MET A 10 -6.47 2.25 4.41
N PHE A 11 -7.80 2.15 4.31
CA PHE A 11 -8.48 2.31 3.03
C PHE A 11 -8.26 3.71 2.44
N ALA A 12 -8.49 4.75 3.24
CA ALA A 12 -8.30 6.13 2.80
C ALA A 12 -6.82 6.44 2.53
N VAL A 13 -5.93 5.94 3.40
CA VAL A 13 -4.49 6.12 3.23
C VAL A 13 -3.99 5.46 1.95
N GLY A 14 -4.50 4.27 1.61
CA GLY A 14 -4.16 3.57 0.37
C GLY A 14 -4.47 4.41 -0.88
N TRP A 15 -5.65 5.02 -0.94
CA TRP A 15 -6.01 5.91 -2.06
C TRP A 15 -5.18 7.19 -2.09
N LEU A 16 -4.85 7.76 -0.93
CA LEU A 16 -3.97 8.92 -0.87
C LEU A 16 -2.56 8.58 -1.39
N LEU A 17 -2.02 7.41 -1.02
CA LEU A 17 -0.73 6.94 -1.53
C LEU A 17 -0.77 6.72 -3.05
N TRP A 18 -1.86 6.15 -3.57
CA TRP A 18 -2.04 5.99 -5.02
C TRP A 18 -1.96 7.33 -5.75
N PHE A 19 -2.67 8.34 -5.24
CA PHE A 19 -2.63 9.68 -5.83
C PHE A 19 -1.24 10.31 -5.72
N ILE A 20 -0.55 10.18 -4.59
CA ILE A 20 0.80 10.73 -4.39
C ILE A 20 1.82 10.12 -5.37
N PHE A 21 1.80 8.80 -5.55
CA PHE A 21 2.80 8.12 -6.38
C PHE A 21 2.48 8.13 -7.87
N VAL A 22 1.19 8.19 -8.24
CA VAL A 22 0.75 7.97 -9.63
C VAL A 22 -0.06 9.13 -10.20
N GLY A 23 -0.61 10.02 -9.36
CA GLY A 23 -1.39 11.18 -9.79
C GLY A 23 -2.77 10.85 -10.33
N ARG A 24 -3.30 9.66 -10.03
CA ARG A 24 -4.62 9.18 -10.49
C ARG A 24 -5.55 8.90 -9.30
N ASP A 25 -6.85 9.03 -9.52
CA ASP A 25 -7.92 8.79 -8.55
C ASP A 25 -8.55 7.39 -8.66
N GLY A 26 -8.08 6.56 -9.60
CA GLY A 26 -8.56 5.20 -9.81
C GLY A 26 -7.43 4.19 -10.03
N LEU A 27 -7.59 3.00 -9.46
CA LEU A 27 -6.71 1.86 -9.62
C LEU A 27 -7.37 0.82 -10.54
N ALA A 28 -6.86 0.66 -11.75
CA ALA A 28 -7.37 -0.30 -12.72
C ALA A 28 -6.79 -1.71 -12.48
N PRO A 29 -7.48 -2.78 -12.93
CA PRO A 29 -6.95 -4.15 -12.84
C PRO A 29 -5.59 -4.34 -13.52
N LYS A 30 -5.33 -3.57 -14.59
CA LYS A 30 -4.07 -3.59 -15.35
C LYS A 30 -2.92 -2.85 -14.66
N ASP A 31 -3.20 -2.02 -13.66
CA ASP A 31 -2.14 -1.30 -12.95
C ASP A 31 -1.33 -2.30 -12.11
N ALA A 32 -0.03 -2.37 -12.34
CA ALA A 32 0.83 -3.37 -11.72
C ALA A 32 2.07 -2.72 -11.10
N GLY A 33 2.73 -3.46 -10.22
CA GLY A 33 3.98 -3.07 -9.61
C GLY A 33 3.85 -2.69 -8.14
N PRO A 34 4.98 -2.39 -7.47
CA PRO A 34 5.05 -2.35 -6.01
C PRO A 34 4.09 -1.35 -5.35
N VAL A 35 3.88 -0.19 -5.99
CA VAL A 35 2.91 0.81 -5.51
C VAL A 35 1.47 0.28 -5.63
N ALA A 36 1.11 -0.28 -6.78
CA ALA A 36 -0.23 -0.82 -7.01
C ALA A 36 -0.53 -1.98 -6.03
N ASP A 37 0.45 -2.84 -5.78
CA ASP A 37 0.31 -3.97 -4.86
C ASP A 37 0.17 -3.53 -3.40
N LEU A 38 0.95 -2.52 -2.98
CA LEU A 38 0.79 -1.90 -1.66
C LEU A 38 -0.60 -1.26 -1.50
N VAL A 39 -1.05 -0.50 -2.48
CA VAL A 39 -2.37 0.14 -2.46
C VAL A 39 -3.47 -0.92 -2.39
N ARG A 40 -3.39 -2.01 -3.17
CA ARG A 40 -4.35 -3.13 -3.12
C ARG A 40 -4.45 -3.75 -1.73
N ARG A 41 -3.33 -3.91 -1.03
CA ARG A 41 -3.35 -4.37 0.37
C ARG A 41 -4.10 -3.39 1.27
N CYS A 42 -3.84 -2.09 1.12
CA CYS A 42 -4.49 -1.04 1.92
C CYS A 42 -6.01 -0.98 1.69
N VAL A 43 -6.47 -1.15 0.45
CA VAL A 43 -7.89 -1.04 0.06
C VAL A 43 -8.61 -2.40 -0.01
N HIS A 44 -7.98 -3.46 0.51
CA HIS A 44 -8.54 -4.81 0.44
C HIS A 44 -9.94 -4.86 1.11
N SER A 45 -10.88 -5.62 0.53
CA SER A 45 -12.25 -5.73 1.02
C SER A 45 -12.31 -6.37 2.41
N ASP A 46 -11.54 -7.44 2.61
CA ASP A 46 -11.24 -8.02 3.92
C ASP A 46 -10.30 -7.08 4.71
N THR A 47 -10.82 -6.47 5.77
CA THR A 47 -10.07 -5.53 6.62
C THR A 47 -8.91 -6.19 7.35
N GLY A 48 -8.98 -7.49 7.64
CA GLY A 48 -7.90 -8.23 8.30
C GLY A 48 -6.65 -8.42 7.43
N ARG A 49 -6.75 -8.14 6.12
CA ARG A 49 -5.62 -8.20 5.18
C ARG A 49 -4.97 -6.84 4.93
N ARG A 50 -5.56 -5.78 5.47
CA ARG A 50 -4.99 -4.44 5.42
C ARG A 50 -3.83 -4.34 6.42
N PRO A 51 -2.92 -3.37 6.24
CA PRO A 51 -1.90 -3.13 7.26
C PRO A 51 -2.53 -2.90 8.64
N SER A 52 -1.96 -3.55 9.63
CA SER A 52 -2.47 -3.56 11.01
C SER A 52 -1.90 -2.42 11.86
N SER A 53 -1.00 -1.62 11.29
CA SER A 53 -0.43 -0.43 11.93
C SER A 53 0.14 0.54 10.91
N THR A 54 0.26 1.81 11.31
CA THR A 54 0.93 2.83 10.50
C THR A 54 2.41 2.51 10.27
N LEU A 55 3.07 1.86 11.23
CA LEU A 55 4.48 1.48 11.11
C LEU A 55 4.70 0.44 10.00
N GLU A 56 3.83 -0.56 9.90
CA GLU A 56 3.85 -1.55 8.82
C GLU A 56 3.77 -0.87 7.46
N LEU A 57 2.88 0.12 7.32
CA LEU A 57 2.72 0.88 6.08
C LEU A 57 3.94 1.77 5.78
N ILE A 58 4.54 2.41 6.78
CA ILE A 58 5.76 3.21 6.62
C ILE A 58 6.91 2.35 6.10
N GLU A 59 7.10 1.15 6.67
CA GLU A 59 8.14 0.22 6.21
C GLU A 59 7.89 -0.26 4.78
N ALA A 60 6.64 -0.56 4.44
CA ALA A 60 6.27 -0.91 3.08
C ALA A 60 6.56 0.23 2.08
N VAL A 61 6.27 1.49 2.45
CA VAL A 61 6.58 2.66 1.62
C VAL A 61 8.10 2.88 1.51
N ARG A 62 8.87 2.66 2.57
CA ARG A 62 10.35 2.72 2.52
C ARG A 62 10.91 1.68 1.55
N ALA A 63 10.36 0.47 1.54
CA ALA A 63 10.78 -0.59 0.64
C ALA A 63 10.56 -0.25 -0.85
N LEU A 64 9.61 0.62 -1.18
CA LEU A 64 9.41 1.12 -2.56
C LEU A 64 10.62 1.92 -3.08
N ARG A 65 11.45 2.49 -2.19
CA ARG A 65 12.64 3.26 -2.54
C ARG A 65 13.92 2.42 -2.60
N ALA A 66 13.90 1.19 -2.08
CA ALA A 66 15.07 0.35 -2.12
C ALA A 66 15.38 -0.01 -3.58
N PRO A 67 16.60 0.24 -4.09
CA PRO A 67 16.97 -0.24 -5.42
C PRO A 67 16.80 -1.76 -5.42
N VAL A 68 16.06 -2.28 -6.41
CA VAL A 68 16.06 -3.72 -6.70
C VAL A 68 17.52 -4.09 -6.92
N ALA A 69 18.11 -4.87 -6.02
CA ALA A 69 19.45 -5.41 -6.23
C ALA A 69 19.41 -6.13 -7.59
N PRO A 70 20.32 -5.80 -8.54
CA PRO A 70 20.30 -6.42 -9.84
C PRO A 70 20.43 -7.93 -9.66
N ALA A 71 19.46 -8.67 -10.21
CA ALA A 71 19.49 -10.11 -10.25
C ALA A 71 20.71 -10.54 -11.07
N GLY A 72 21.74 -11.05 -10.39
CA GLY A 72 22.90 -11.66 -11.01
C GLY A 72 24.21 -10.96 -10.64
N GLN A 73 24.85 -11.48 -9.60
CA GLN A 73 26.29 -11.75 -9.66
C GLN A 73 26.46 -13.18 -9.16
N SER A 74 26.89 -14.04 -10.09
CA SER A 74 27.24 -15.46 -9.89
C SER A 74 28.38 -15.64 -8.91
#